data_AF-A0AAN7HSP0-F1
#
_entry.id   AF-A0AAN7HSP0-F1
#
_cell.length_a   1.000
_cell.length_b   1.000
_cell.length_c   1.000
_cell.angle_alpha   90.00
_cell.angle_beta   90.00
_cell.angle_gamma   90.00
#
_symmetry.space_group_name_H-M   'P 1'
#
loop_
_entity.id
_entity.type
_entity.pdbx_description
1 polymer ?
#
loop_
_entity_poly.entity_id
_entity_poly.type
_entity_poly.pdbx_seq_one_letter_code
_entity_poly.pdbx_strand_id
1 'polypeptide(L)'
;MKGRLYVSHFLTSWTDRVFEFSCYLFIGDIFKTSLLLASIYGFSTTISAIVWSNWVGRLADSSSRLLFVRMTMLVQKSAIVASCVLFYIILEFNYRPYLLYSFIVVFGCMLKLAFIANNIAIEKDWVMVMTDGDTEVMLTVMKRIDLFCKTMAPVMIGSLMAFGPSTGAIIIAVWNVMSVIIEYQLVFHTYKAFPRLASKNKDYIQSRIGEQAPLLDDVSEGMSGPSNVETSIDQQHQAEHSVSFIEYIHHKIFPASLAAGMLYLTVLSFGGIMTSYLKIVGYSDWTLGLLRAVAGIAGIASTYILPYLSAKIGIIRAGVWALWFESAALVPVVLSFTAWGSQSSWGPIMLFGGMSVSRIGLWVFDISETMLMQQMVDNSQIGSISGWQHSLCNVFELSQYVLTAIVPDPNDFLIPATVSLGAVVAASISYTVFVKQERGHLFHIKKRL
;
A
#
# COMPACT_ATOMS: atom_id res chain seq x y z
N MET A 1 10.69 26.26 1.83
CA MET A 1 9.21 26.15 1.93
C MET A 1 8.74 24.70 1.80
N LYS A 2 9.13 23.95 0.76
CA LYS A 2 8.78 22.53 0.57
C LYS A 2 9.13 21.60 1.75
N GLY A 3 10.22 21.90 2.48
CA GLY A 3 10.63 21.14 3.67
C GLY A 3 9.59 21.03 4.78
N ARG A 4 8.71 22.02 4.96
CA ARG A 4 7.64 21.96 5.98
C ARG A 4 6.61 20.87 5.66
N LEU A 5 6.28 20.72 4.37
CA LEU A 5 5.38 19.66 3.91
C LEU A 5 6.03 18.28 4.06
N TYR A 6 7.33 18.15 3.77
CA TYR A 6 8.06 16.91 3.99
C TYR A 6 8.08 16.50 5.47
N VAL A 7 8.29 17.45 6.40
CA VAL A 7 8.24 17.16 7.84
C VAL A 7 6.82 16.76 8.26
N SER A 8 5.79 17.47 7.77
CA SER A 8 4.40 17.11 8.05
C SER A 8 4.07 15.70 7.56
N HIS A 9 4.42 15.39 6.30
CA HIS A 9 4.21 14.07 5.71
C HIS A 9 4.99 12.99 6.45
N PHE A 10 6.24 13.25 6.85
CA PHE A 10 7.01 12.35 7.71
C PHE A 10 6.29 12.05 9.02
N LEU A 11 5.78 13.06 9.73
CA LEU A 11 5.07 12.86 11.00
C LEU A 11 3.77 12.06 10.82
N THR A 12 3.03 12.31 9.75
CA THR A 12 1.82 11.55 9.40
C THR A 12 2.15 10.10 9.05
N SER A 13 3.06 9.85 8.11
CA SER A 13 3.48 8.50 7.69
C SER A 13 4.13 7.71 8.83
N TRP A 14 4.97 8.36 9.66
CA TRP A 14 5.58 7.74 10.83
C TRP A 14 4.53 7.21 11.80
N THR A 15 3.57 8.07 12.14
CA THR A 15 2.50 7.73 13.08
C THR A 15 1.63 6.58 12.57
N ASP A 16 1.30 6.60 11.29
CA ASP A 16 0.51 5.55 10.64
C ASP A 16 1.24 4.20 10.71
N ARG A 17 2.53 4.17 10.34
CA ARG A 17 3.33 2.93 10.39
C ARG A 17 3.58 2.43 11.81
N VAL A 18 3.76 3.33 12.77
CA VAL A 18 3.86 3.02 14.19
C VAL A 18 2.59 2.32 14.67
N PHE A 19 1.42 2.91 14.41
CA PHE A 19 0.16 2.35 14.89
C PHE A 19 -0.22 1.06 14.16
N GLU A 20 0.00 0.98 12.84
CA GLU A 20 -0.23 -0.24 12.05
C GLU A 20 0.47 -1.44 12.68
N PHE A 21 1.76 -1.30 13.01
CA PHE A 21 2.54 -2.38 13.62
C PHE A 21 2.13 -2.63 15.09
N SER A 22 1.98 -1.57 15.89
CA SER A 22 1.63 -1.67 17.31
C SER A 22 0.27 -2.32 17.54
N CYS A 23 -0.72 -2.03 16.68
CA CYS A 23 -2.07 -2.58 16.79
C CYS A 23 -2.06 -4.12 16.77
N TYR A 24 -1.31 -4.73 15.85
CA TYR A 24 -1.21 -6.19 15.78
C TYR A 24 -0.40 -6.79 16.94
N LEU A 25 0.58 -6.07 17.50
CA LEU A 25 1.26 -6.49 18.73
C LEU A 25 0.30 -6.48 19.92
N PHE A 26 -0.49 -5.42 20.10
CA PHE A 26 -1.49 -5.33 21.16
C PHE A 26 -2.56 -6.41 21.04
N ILE A 27 -3.06 -6.67 19.82
CA ILE A 27 -4.02 -7.76 19.58
C ILE A 27 -3.41 -9.09 19.98
N GLY A 28 -2.16 -9.37 19.61
CA GLY A 28 -1.45 -10.59 19.99
C GLY A 28 -1.19 -10.72 21.51
N ASP A 29 -1.00 -9.59 22.21
CA ASP A 29 -0.83 -9.58 23.68
C ASP A 29 -2.15 -9.81 24.42
N ILE A 30 -3.26 -9.27 23.93
CA ILE A 30 -4.58 -9.36 24.57
C ILE A 30 -5.21 -10.73 24.28
N PHE A 31 -5.19 -11.16 23.02
CA PHE A 31 -5.92 -12.33 22.54
C PHE A 31 -4.98 -13.46 22.13
N LYS A 32 -4.27 -14.00 23.12
CA LYS A 32 -3.19 -14.98 22.92
C LYS A 32 -3.64 -16.33 22.36
N THR A 33 -4.94 -16.62 22.30
CA THR A 33 -5.45 -17.94 21.93
C THR A 33 -5.81 -18.06 20.45
N SER A 34 -5.96 -16.95 19.73
CA SER A 34 -6.58 -16.98 18.41
C SER A 34 -6.16 -15.83 17.51
N LEU A 35 -5.93 -16.13 16.24
CA LEU A 35 -5.69 -15.14 15.18
C LEU A 35 -6.96 -14.47 14.67
N LEU A 36 -8.14 -14.96 15.07
CA LEU A 36 -9.43 -14.50 14.55
C LEU A 36 -9.59 -12.98 14.65
N LEU A 37 -9.18 -12.39 15.77
CA LEU A 37 -9.33 -10.95 15.98
C LEU A 37 -8.35 -10.15 15.12
N ALA A 38 -7.10 -10.61 14.96
CA ALA A 38 -6.19 -9.99 14.00
C ALA A 38 -6.77 -10.02 12.57
N SER A 39 -7.40 -11.13 12.17
CA SER A 39 -8.09 -11.27 10.88
C SER A 39 -9.30 -10.36 10.75
N ILE A 40 -10.14 -10.23 11.79
CA ILE A 40 -11.30 -9.33 11.79
C ILE A 40 -10.85 -7.87 11.64
N TYR A 41 -9.80 -7.44 12.33
CA TYR A 41 -9.26 -6.09 12.19
C TYR A 41 -8.76 -5.83 10.76
N GLY A 42 -7.91 -6.72 10.25
CA GLY A 42 -7.39 -6.60 8.89
C GLY A 42 -8.49 -6.59 7.84
N PHE A 43 -9.41 -7.56 7.92
CA PHE A 43 -10.57 -7.65 7.02
C PHE A 43 -11.42 -6.38 7.05
N SER A 44 -11.78 -5.90 8.24
CA SER A 44 -12.66 -4.74 8.42
C SER A 44 -12.02 -3.46 7.87
N THR A 45 -10.74 -3.23 8.15
CA THR A 45 -10.03 -2.06 7.63
C THR A 45 -9.86 -2.10 6.12
N THR A 46 -9.50 -3.26 5.55
CA THR A 46 -9.37 -3.43 4.09
C THR A 46 -10.72 -3.29 3.37
N ILE A 47 -11.79 -3.93 3.87
CA ILE A 47 -13.10 -3.80 3.22
C ILE A 47 -13.68 -2.39 3.36
N SER A 48 -13.43 -1.70 4.49
CA SER A 48 -13.84 -0.31 4.63
C SER A 48 -13.14 0.59 3.61
N ALA A 49 -11.84 0.38 3.35
CA ALA A 49 -11.10 1.11 2.34
C ALA A 49 -11.68 0.87 0.94
N ILE A 50 -12.00 -0.37 0.60
CA ILE A 50 -12.58 -0.73 -0.70
C ILE A 50 -13.94 -0.04 -0.91
N VAL A 51 -14.84 -0.16 0.07
CA VAL A 51 -16.22 0.35 -0.03
C VAL A 51 -16.26 1.88 -0.03
N TRP A 52 -15.44 2.54 0.78
CA TRP A 52 -15.55 3.99 1.04
C TRP A 52 -14.51 4.85 0.32
N SER A 53 -13.50 4.28 -0.36
CA SER A 53 -12.47 5.03 -1.11
C SER A 53 -13.06 6.02 -2.12
N ASN A 54 -14.06 5.61 -2.90
CA ASN A 54 -14.74 6.47 -3.87
C ASN A 54 -15.49 7.64 -3.20
N TRP A 55 -16.07 7.41 -2.02
CA TRP A 55 -16.71 8.47 -1.25
C TRP A 55 -15.68 9.47 -0.70
N VAL A 56 -14.55 8.98 -0.20
CA VAL A 56 -13.43 9.80 0.26
C VAL A 56 -12.87 10.68 -0.88
N GLY A 57 -12.74 10.14 -2.09
CA GLY A 57 -12.31 10.91 -3.27
C GLY A 57 -13.27 12.06 -3.60
N ARG A 58 -14.58 11.79 -3.67
CA ARG A 58 -15.60 12.85 -3.88
C ARG A 58 -15.60 13.90 -2.77
N LEU A 59 -15.32 13.50 -1.53
CA LEU A 59 -15.21 14.43 -0.41
C LEU A 59 -13.96 15.32 -0.55
N ALA A 60 -12.84 14.78 -1.05
CA ALA A 60 -11.63 15.54 -1.36
C ALA A 60 -11.89 16.63 -2.42
N ASP A 61 -12.62 16.28 -3.48
CA ASP A 61 -12.90 17.20 -4.59
C ASP A 61 -13.88 18.32 -4.23
N SER A 62 -14.83 18.04 -3.32
CA SER A 62 -15.88 18.99 -2.93
C SER A 62 -15.49 19.93 -1.79
N SER A 63 -14.50 19.54 -0.98
CA SER A 63 -14.06 20.28 0.21
C SER A 63 -12.98 21.31 -0.11
N SER A 64 -12.80 22.31 0.76
CA SER A 64 -11.63 23.20 0.64
C SER A 64 -10.36 22.46 1.03
N ARG A 65 -9.28 22.64 0.24
CA ARG A 65 -7.99 21.94 0.40
C ARG A 65 -7.47 21.95 1.84
N LEU A 66 -7.46 23.12 2.47
CA LEU A 66 -6.97 23.27 3.84
C LEU A 66 -7.87 22.61 4.88
N LEU A 67 -9.19 22.73 4.75
CA LEU A 67 -10.13 22.12 5.68
C LEU A 67 -10.07 20.61 5.57
N PHE A 68 -10.01 20.08 4.34
CA PHE A 68 -9.95 18.65 4.07
C PHE A 68 -8.73 18.01 4.75
N VAL A 69 -7.52 18.51 4.49
CA VAL A 69 -6.27 18.00 5.10
C VAL A 69 -6.32 18.09 6.64
N ARG A 70 -6.85 19.19 7.19
CA ARG A 70 -6.94 19.36 8.65
C ARG A 70 -7.91 18.38 9.30
N MET A 71 -9.07 18.16 8.69
CA MET A 71 -10.09 17.26 9.22
C MET A 71 -9.65 15.79 9.10
N THR A 72 -9.08 15.39 7.98
CA THR A 72 -8.58 14.01 7.80
C THR A 72 -7.46 13.71 8.78
N MET A 73 -6.50 14.63 8.95
CA MET A 73 -5.44 14.51 9.94
C MET A 73 -5.96 14.46 11.38
N LEU A 74 -6.96 15.28 11.73
CA LEU A 74 -7.57 15.28 13.06
C LEU A 74 -8.29 13.95 13.34
N VAL A 75 -9.06 13.44 12.36
CA VAL A 75 -9.74 12.14 12.45
C VAL A 75 -8.72 11.02 12.62
N GLN A 76 -7.62 11.04 11.86
CA GLN A 76 -6.54 10.06 11.96
C GLN A 76 -5.94 10.00 13.37
N LYS A 77 -5.49 11.14 13.91
CA LYS A 77 -4.82 11.20 15.21
C LYS A 77 -5.77 10.90 16.37
N SER A 78 -7.01 11.40 16.30
CA SER A 78 -8.02 11.12 17.33
C SER A 78 -8.41 9.63 17.36
N ALA A 79 -8.55 8.98 16.20
CA ALA A 79 -8.81 7.55 16.13
C ALA A 79 -7.67 6.72 16.75
N ILE A 80 -6.40 7.12 16.53
CA ILE A 80 -5.24 6.46 17.13
C ILE A 80 -5.24 6.65 18.66
N VAL A 81 -5.40 7.89 19.14
CA VAL A 81 -5.42 8.19 20.58
C VAL A 81 -6.55 7.43 21.27
N ALA A 82 -7.76 7.44 20.72
CA ALA A 82 -8.91 6.71 21.24
C ALA A 82 -8.62 5.20 21.28
N SER A 83 -8.06 4.63 20.22
CA SER A 83 -7.68 3.21 20.17
C SER A 83 -6.63 2.87 21.23
N CYS A 84 -5.60 3.71 21.42
CA CYS A 84 -4.57 3.50 22.44
C CYS A 84 -5.14 3.55 23.87
N VAL A 85 -6.08 4.47 24.15
CA VAL A 85 -6.78 4.51 25.46
C VAL A 85 -7.59 3.24 25.67
N LEU A 86 -8.30 2.76 24.65
CA LEU A 86 -9.05 1.50 24.74
C LEU A 86 -8.12 0.29 24.94
N PHE A 87 -7.00 0.21 24.20
CA PHE A 87 -6.00 -0.83 24.40
C PHE A 87 -5.42 -0.79 25.82
N TYR A 88 -5.09 0.38 26.34
CA TYR A 88 -4.60 0.54 27.72
C TYR A 88 -5.62 0.03 28.75
N ILE A 89 -6.91 0.36 28.58
CA ILE A 89 -7.96 -0.11 29.48
C ILE A 89 -8.08 -1.64 29.45
N ILE A 90 -7.98 -2.25 28.26
CA ILE A 90 -8.02 -3.70 28.12
C ILE A 90 -6.78 -4.34 28.77
N LEU A 91 -5.59 -3.79 28.54
CA LEU A 91 -4.33 -4.35 29.02
C LEU A 91 -4.20 -4.29 30.55
N GLU A 92 -4.56 -3.16 31.19
CA GLU A 92 -4.40 -3.03 32.65
C GLU A 92 -5.60 -3.54 33.45
N PHE A 93 -6.82 -3.35 32.95
CA PHE A 93 -8.02 -3.65 33.73
C PHE A 93 -8.79 -4.87 33.20
N ASN A 94 -8.44 -5.39 32.02
CA ASN A 94 -9.16 -6.47 31.34
C ASN A 94 -10.68 -6.23 31.28
N TYR A 95 -11.08 -4.97 31.13
CA TYR A 95 -12.48 -4.57 31.22
C TYR A 95 -13.19 -4.78 29.88
N ARG A 96 -14.14 -5.73 29.83
CA ARG A 96 -14.98 -6.04 28.66
C ARG A 96 -14.20 -6.04 27.32
N PRO A 97 -13.15 -6.87 27.18
CA PRO A 97 -12.17 -6.79 26.09
C PRO A 97 -12.81 -6.82 24.69
N TYR A 98 -13.78 -7.71 24.46
CA TYR A 98 -14.44 -7.83 23.15
C TYR A 98 -15.28 -6.61 22.75
N LEU A 99 -15.92 -5.94 23.71
CA LEU A 99 -16.73 -4.75 23.44
C LEU A 99 -15.84 -3.55 23.12
N LEU A 100 -14.78 -3.33 23.91
CA LEU A 100 -13.82 -2.26 23.65
C LEU A 100 -13.07 -2.51 22.34
N TYR A 101 -12.76 -3.77 22.03
CA TYR A 101 -12.17 -4.17 20.77
C TYR A 101 -13.05 -3.85 19.55
N SER A 102 -14.38 -4.02 19.65
CA SER A 102 -15.29 -3.63 18.56
C SER A 102 -15.17 -2.14 18.22
N PHE A 103 -15.01 -1.26 19.22
CA PHE A 103 -14.75 0.16 18.98
C PHE A 103 -13.37 0.41 18.35
N ILE A 104 -12.34 -0.34 18.76
CA ILE A 104 -11.00 -0.28 18.14
C ILE A 104 -11.08 -0.61 16.65
N VAL A 105 -11.87 -1.62 16.25
CA VAL A 105 -12.06 -1.96 14.83
C VAL A 105 -12.69 -0.80 14.06
N VAL A 106 -13.71 -0.15 14.62
CA VAL A 106 -14.34 1.04 14.00
C VAL A 106 -13.33 2.18 13.85
N PHE A 107 -12.53 2.47 14.88
CA PHE A 107 -11.47 3.47 14.79
C PHE A 107 -10.38 3.07 13.79
N GLY A 108 -10.05 1.79 13.67
CA GLY A 108 -9.15 1.27 12.63
C GLY A 108 -9.66 1.55 11.21
N CYS A 109 -10.96 1.37 10.96
CA CYS A 109 -11.59 1.71 9.69
C CYS A 109 -11.52 3.22 9.41
N MET A 110 -11.85 4.05 10.41
CA MET A 110 -11.75 5.51 10.30
C MET A 110 -10.31 5.97 10.02
N LEU A 111 -9.35 5.39 10.73
CA LEU A 111 -7.91 5.63 10.54
C LEU A 111 -7.48 5.29 9.12
N LYS A 112 -7.85 4.10 8.62
CA LYS A 112 -7.48 3.67 7.27
C LYS A 112 -8.04 4.60 6.20
N LEU A 113 -9.30 5.04 6.34
CA LEU A 113 -9.92 6.00 5.44
C LEU A 113 -9.28 7.39 5.52
N ALA A 114 -8.96 7.85 6.72
CA ALA A 114 -8.28 9.12 6.92
C ALA A 114 -6.87 9.14 6.30
N PHE A 115 -6.14 8.03 6.38
CA PHE A 115 -4.84 7.87 5.71
C PHE A 115 -4.97 7.96 4.18
N ILE A 116 -5.93 7.23 3.59
CA ILE A 116 -6.21 7.30 2.14
C ILE A 116 -6.57 8.73 1.73
N ALA A 117 -7.44 9.38 2.50
CA ALA A 117 -7.85 10.77 2.26
C ALA A 117 -6.66 11.73 2.28
N ASN A 118 -5.76 11.58 3.25
CA ASN A 118 -4.58 12.41 3.38
C ASN A 118 -3.60 12.22 2.21
N ASN A 119 -3.40 10.99 1.75
CA ASN A 119 -2.54 10.73 0.59
C ASN A 119 -3.11 11.33 -0.69
N ILE A 120 -4.43 11.22 -0.91
CA ILE A 120 -5.09 11.87 -2.05
C ILE A 120 -4.89 13.39 -1.96
N ALA A 121 -5.15 13.99 -0.79
CA ALA A 121 -5.05 15.43 -0.61
C ALA A 121 -3.63 15.95 -0.85
N ILE A 122 -2.61 15.28 -0.30
CA ILE A 122 -1.25 15.79 -0.35
C ILE A 122 -0.54 15.35 -1.64
N GLU A 123 -0.46 14.04 -1.91
CA GLU A 123 0.35 13.51 -3.01
C GLU A 123 -0.29 13.74 -4.37
N LYS A 124 -1.61 13.67 -4.47
CA LYS A 124 -2.32 13.81 -5.76
C LYS A 124 -2.72 15.25 -6.07
N ASP A 125 -3.08 16.05 -5.06
CA ASP A 125 -3.55 17.43 -5.26
C ASP A 125 -2.48 18.47 -4.88
N TRP A 126 -2.04 18.55 -3.61
CA TRP A 126 -1.12 19.63 -3.18
C TRP A 126 0.22 19.60 -3.91
N VAL A 127 0.82 18.41 -4.09
CA VAL A 127 2.08 18.27 -4.84
C VAL A 127 1.91 18.76 -6.27
N MET A 128 0.83 18.38 -6.95
CA MET A 128 0.54 18.81 -8.32
C MET A 128 0.47 20.34 -8.44
N VAL A 129 -0.18 21.01 -7.49
CA VAL A 129 -0.33 22.48 -7.48
C VAL A 129 0.96 23.19 -7.10
N MET A 130 1.76 22.61 -6.21
CA MET A 130 3.01 23.22 -5.73
C MET A 130 4.16 23.12 -6.73
N THR A 131 4.08 22.22 -7.71
CA THR A 131 5.13 21.99 -8.70
C THR A 131 4.69 22.29 -10.14
N ASP A 132 3.50 22.87 -10.34
CA ASP A 132 2.94 23.18 -11.67
C ASP A 132 2.93 21.97 -12.64
N GLY A 133 2.82 20.76 -12.08
CA GLY A 133 2.84 19.48 -12.79
C GLY A 133 4.17 18.71 -12.76
N ASP A 134 5.30 19.33 -12.40
CA ASP A 134 6.59 18.62 -12.27
C ASP A 134 6.71 17.91 -10.91
N THR A 135 5.98 16.81 -10.78
CA THR A 135 5.78 16.13 -9.49
C THR A 135 6.90 15.14 -9.13
N GLU A 136 7.75 14.75 -10.08
CA GLU A 136 8.64 13.59 -9.95
C GLU A 136 9.60 13.69 -8.76
N VAL A 137 10.28 14.83 -8.61
CA VAL A 137 11.25 15.04 -7.53
C VAL A 137 10.56 14.99 -6.17
N MET A 138 9.40 15.62 -6.05
CA MET A 138 8.69 15.75 -4.78
C MET A 138 8.06 14.42 -4.34
N LEU A 139 7.41 13.71 -5.27
CA LEU A 139 6.87 12.37 -5.03
C LEU A 139 7.98 11.36 -4.71
N THR A 140 9.15 11.47 -5.35
CA THR A 140 10.30 10.63 -5.03
C THR A 140 10.79 10.85 -3.60
N VAL A 141 10.86 12.09 -3.13
CA VAL A 141 11.26 12.41 -1.75
C VAL A 141 10.23 11.87 -0.75
N MET A 142 8.94 12.05 -1.03
CA MET A 142 7.85 11.53 -0.18
C MET A 142 7.88 10.00 -0.11
N LYS A 143 8.06 9.31 -1.24
CA LYS A 143 8.20 7.85 -1.27
C LYS A 143 9.40 7.34 -0.45
N ARG A 144 10.51 8.08 -0.42
CA ARG A 144 11.67 7.75 0.45
C ARG A 144 11.32 7.89 1.93
N ILE A 145 10.57 8.93 2.29
CA ILE A 145 10.07 9.14 3.66
C ILE A 145 9.18 7.98 4.09
N ASP A 146 8.25 7.55 3.25
CA ASP A 146 7.37 6.42 3.53
C ASP A 146 8.15 5.12 3.73
N LEU A 147 9.14 4.86 2.87
CA LEU A 147 9.97 3.66 2.97
C LEU A 147 10.82 3.67 4.25
N PHE A 148 11.36 4.84 4.63
CA PHE A 148 12.06 5.02 5.89
C PHE A 148 11.14 4.73 7.08
N CYS A 149 9.94 5.33 7.12
CA CYS A 149 8.96 5.10 8.18
C CYS A 149 8.54 3.64 8.27
N LYS A 150 8.25 3.00 7.13
CA LYS A 150 7.85 1.59 7.05
C LYS A 150 8.92 0.63 7.58
N THR A 151 10.19 1.00 7.46
CA THR A 151 11.33 0.19 7.90
C THR A 151 11.70 0.48 9.36
N MET A 152 11.71 1.75 9.78
CA MET A 152 12.21 2.16 11.11
C MET A 152 11.13 2.14 12.20
N ALA A 153 9.86 2.41 11.87
CA ALA A 153 8.79 2.44 12.88
C ALA A 153 8.63 1.10 13.63
N PRO A 154 8.66 -0.08 12.98
CA PRO A 154 8.59 -1.35 13.68
C PRO A 154 9.73 -1.59 14.67
N VAL A 155 10.96 -1.13 14.36
CA VAL A 155 12.13 -1.28 15.24
C VAL A 155 11.95 -0.44 16.50
N MET A 156 11.55 0.82 16.34
CA MET A 156 11.31 1.75 17.45
C MET A 156 10.17 1.26 18.35
N ILE A 157 9.11 0.71 17.76
CA ILE A 157 8.00 0.16 18.54
C ILE A 157 8.39 -1.16 19.20
N GLY A 158 9.12 -2.03 18.50
CA GLY A 158 9.61 -3.27 19.08
C GLY A 158 10.48 -3.04 20.32
N SER A 159 11.32 -2.00 20.34
CA SER A 159 12.08 -1.61 21.53
C SER A 159 11.21 -0.96 22.59
N LEU A 160 10.24 -0.13 22.21
CA LEU A 160 9.33 0.53 23.14
C LEU A 160 8.45 -0.46 23.91
N MET A 161 7.96 -1.50 23.23
CA MET A 161 7.13 -2.53 23.85
C MET A 161 7.90 -3.38 24.87
N ALA A 162 9.24 -3.33 24.89
CA ALA A 162 10.05 -3.96 25.94
C ALA A 162 9.79 -3.35 27.33
N PHE A 163 9.28 -2.11 27.41
CA PHE A 163 8.83 -1.46 28.65
C PHE A 163 7.39 -1.83 29.05
N GLY A 164 6.76 -2.76 28.32
CA GLY A 164 5.40 -3.23 28.52
C GLY A 164 4.41 -2.64 27.51
N PRO A 165 3.39 -3.42 27.07
CA PRO A 165 2.42 -2.99 26.07
C PRO A 165 1.56 -1.81 26.54
N SER A 166 1.18 -1.77 27.82
CA SER A 166 0.41 -0.67 28.41
C SER A 166 1.17 0.66 28.35
N THR A 167 2.47 0.65 28.66
CA THR A 167 3.37 1.81 28.52
C THR A 167 3.48 2.24 27.06
N GLY A 168 3.64 1.28 26.14
CA GLY A 168 3.68 1.54 24.70
C GLY A 168 2.42 2.27 24.21
N ALA A 169 1.23 1.83 24.65
CA ALA A 169 -0.03 2.48 24.28
C ALA A 169 -0.09 3.95 24.73
N ILE A 170 0.34 4.26 25.96
CA ILE A 170 0.38 5.64 26.47
C ILE A 170 1.36 6.50 25.65
N ILE A 171 2.57 5.99 25.39
CA ILE A 171 3.59 6.75 24.67
C ILE A 171 3.13 7.05 23.24
N ILE A 172 2.50 6.09 22.55
CA ILE A 172 1.93 6.30 21.22
C ILE A 172 0.82 7.36 21.28
N ALA A 173 -0.06 7.31 22.28
CA ALA A 173 -1.13 8.30 22.45
C ALA A 173 -0.57 9.72 22.68
N VAL A 174 0.39 9.88 23.59
CA VAL A 174 1.04 11.16 23.88
C VAL A 174 1.76 11.70 22.64
N TRP A 175 2.50 10.84 21.92
CA TRP A 175 3.16 11.22 20.67
C TRP A 175 2.15 11.76 19.64
N ASN A 176 0.99 11.11 19.50
CA ASN A 176 -0.06 11.54 18.57
C ASN A 176 -0.66 12.91 18.92
N VAL A 177 -0.90 13.17 20.21
CA VAL A 177 -1.39 14.48 20.71
C VAL A 177 -0.36 15.58 20.46
N MET A 178 0.93 15.30 20.65
CA MET A 178 1.99 16.27 20.35
C MET A 178 2.14 16.49 18.84
N SER A 179 2.12 15.41 18.06
CA SER A 179 2.28 15.43 16.60
C SER A 179 1.17 16.20 15.91
N VAL A 180 -0.09 16.07 16.35
CA VAL A 180 -1.20 16.80 15.72
C VAL A 180 -1.06 18.32 15.86
N ILE A 181 -0.56 18.82 16.99
CA ILE A 181 -0.35 20.26 17.20
C ILE A 181 0.71 20.78 16.23
N ILE A 182 1.82 20.05 16.11
CA ILE A 182 2.94 20.40 15.23
C ILE A 182 2.49 20.34 13.75
N GLU A 183 1.86 19.24 13.34
CA GLU A 183 1.40 19.07 11.95
C GLU A 183 0.36 20.12 11.56
N TYR A 184 -0.58 20.44 12.44
CA TYR A 184 -1.60 21.48 12.16
C TYR A 184 -0.97 22.85 11.89
N GLN A 185 0.09 23.19 12.63
CA GLN A 185 0.87 24.40 12.38
C GLN A 185 1.66 24.29 11.07
N LEU A 186 2.34 23.17 10.80
CA LEU A 186 3.12 22.98 9.57
C LEU A 186 2.25 23.06 8.31
N VAL A 187 1.08 22.44 8.32
CA VAL A 187 0.10 22.48 7.21
C VAL A 187 -0.38 23.91 6.99
N PHE A 188 -0.72 24.65 8.05
CA PHE A 188 -1.16 26.04 7.93
C PHE A 188 -0.08 26.95 7.33
N HIS A 189 1.15 26.84 7.82
CA HIS A 189 2.26 27.65 7.32
C HIS A 189 2.65 27.27 5.89
N THR A 190 2.46 26.01 5.50
CA THR A 190 2.66 25.56 4.11
C THR A 190 1.58 26.15 3.21
N TYR A 191 0.31 26.07 3.62
CA TYR A 191 -0.81 26.65 2.88
C TYR A 191 -0.63 28.16 2.67
N LYS A 192 -0.27 28.92 3.70
CA LYS A 192 0.01 30.36 3.58
C LYS A 192 1.21 30.69 2.68
N ALA A 193 2.20 29.80 2.60
CA ALA A 193 3.38 30.00 1.76
C ALA A 193 3.10 29.78 0.27
N PHE A 194 2.02 29.08 -0.09
CA PHE A 194 1.64 28.81 -1.47
C PHE A 194 0.20 29.31 -1.73
N PRO A 195 0.03 30.60 -2.09
CA PRO A 195 -1.29 31.19 -2.36
C PRO A 195 -2.10 30.45 -3.44
N ARG A 196 -1.42 29.74 -4.35
CA ARG A 196 -2.04 28.87 -5.37
C ARG A 196 -2.85 27.71 -4.79
N LEU A 197 -2.59 27.30 -3.55
CA LEU A 197 -3.43 26.30 -2.86
C LEU A 197 -4.79 26.87 -2.45
N ALA A 198 -4.97 28.21 -2.48
CA ALA A 198 -6.24 28.86 -2.16
C ALA A 198 -7.20 28.95 -3.35
N SER A 199 -6.71 28.87 -4.60
CA SER A 199 -7.60 28.79 -5.75
C SER A 199 -8.30 27.44 -5.79
N LYS A 200 -9.59 27.44 -6.14
CA LYS A 200 -10.43 26.24 -6.18
C LYS A 200 -10.02 25.39 -7.39
N ASN A 201 -10.03 24.06 -7.24
CA ASN A 201 -9.48 23.11 -8.21
C ASN A 201 -10.01 23.31 -9.66
N LYS A 202 -11.28 23.74 -9.80
CA LYS A 202 -11.89 24.03 -11.12
C LYS A 202 -11.24 25.20 -11.86
N ASP A 203 -10.86 26.27 -11.17
CA ASP A 203 -10.29 27.46 -11.80
C ASP A 203 -8.85 27.20 -12.28
N TYR A 204 -8.10 26.35 -11.56
CA TYR A 204 -6.73 25.96 -11.90
C TYR A 204 -6.65 24.95 -13.07
N ILE A 205 -7.54 23.95 -13.10
CA ILE A 205 -7.62 23.01 -14.22
C ILE A 205 -8.05 23.76 -15.50
N GLN A 206 -9.04 24.66 -15.39
CA GLN A 206 -9.51 25.48 -16.51
C GLN A 206 -8.43 26.46 -17.02
N SER A 207 -7.63 27.07 -16.13
CA SER A 207 -6.55 27.98 -16.53
C SER A 207 -5.40 27.25 -17.25
N ARG A 208 -5.08 26.00 -16.86
CA ARG A 208 -4.07 25.18 -17.54
C ARG A 208 -4.51 24.72 -18.93
N ILE A 209 -5.79 24.39 -19.10
CA ILE A 209 -6.36 24.08 -20.42
C ILE A 209 -6.34 25.34 -21.32
N GLY A 210 -6.60 26.51 -20.74
CA GLY A 210 -6.54 27.79 -21.45
C GLY A 210 -5.12 28.24 -21.83
N GLU A 211 -4.10 27.98 -21.01
CA GLU A 211 -2.70 28.33 -21.28
C GLU A 211 -2.02 27.46 -22.36
N GLN A 212 -2.61 26.32 -22.72
CA GLN A 212 -2.07 25.42 -23.76
C GLN A 212 -2.64 25.67 -25.16
N ALA A 213 -3.56 26.64 -25.33
CA ALA A 213 -3.99 27.10 -26.64
C ALA A 213 -2.92 28.05 -27.22
N PRO A 214 -2.40 27.82 -28.45
CA PRO A 214 -1.48 28.75 -29.08
C PRO A 214 -2.14 30.12 -29.26
N LEU A 215 -1.46 31.17 -28.80
CA LEU A 215 -1.75 32.57 -29.07
C LEU A 215 -1.77 32.82 -30.59
N LEU A 216 -2.96 32.91 -31.17
CA LEU A 216 -3.21 33.46 -32.50
C LEU A 216 -4.35 34.47 -32.40
N ASP A 217 -4.08 35.61 -31.77
CA ASP A 217 -4.82 36.84 -32.03
C ASP A 217 -3.97 37.69 -32.99
N ASP A 218 -4.36 37.74 -34.26
CA ASP A 218 -4.79 38.99 -34.88
C ASP A 218 -5.13 38.81 -36.38
N VAL A 219 -6.09 39.64 -36.81
CA VAL A 219 -6.54 39.93 -38.19
C VAL A 219 -7.77 39.16 -38.69
N SER A 220 -8.97 39.75 -38.53
CA SER A 220 -9.76 40.30 -39.66
C SER A 220 -11.11 40.88 -39.21
N GLU A 221 -11.34 42.13 -39.60
CA GLU A 221 -12.63 42.82 -39.64
C GLU A 221 -13.62 42.16 -40.63
N GLY A 222 -14.94 42.36 -40.43
CA GLY A 222 -15.88 42.47 -41.55
C GLY A 222 -17.14 41.58 -41.57
N MET A 223 -18.27 42.19 -41.20
CA MET A 223 -19.60 42.11 -41.86
C MET A 223 -20.40 40.79 -41.90
N SER A 224 -21.43 40.74 -41.04
CA SER A 224 -22.86 40.47 -41.32
C SER A 224 -23.31 39.53 -42.46
N GLY A 225 -24.00 38.44 -42.10
CA GLY A 225 -24.96 37.71 -42.95
C GLY A 225 -25.42 36.38 -42.33
N PRO A 226 -26.73 36.04 -42.30
CA PRO A 226 -27.23 34.89 -41.55
C PRO A 226 -27.33 33.64 -42.44
N SER A 227 -26.72 32.53 -42.03
CA SER A 227 -27.00 31.24 -42.65
C SER A 227 -26.65 30.08 -41.72
N ASN A 228 -27.64 29.22 -41.51
CA ASN A 228 -27.61 27.90 -40.91
C ASN A 228 -26.27 27.17 -41.11
N VAL A 229 -25.66 26.76 -40.00
CA VAL A 229 -24.63 25.72 -39.96
C VAL A 229 -24.99 24.78 -38.81
N GLU A 230 -25.78 23.75 -39.13
CA GLU A 230 -25.65 22.47 -38.43
C GLU A 230 -24.23 21.95 -38.62
N THR A 231 -23.76 21.13 -37.68
CA THR A 231 -22.47 20.41 -37.62
C THR A 231 -21.24 21.20 -37.18
N SER A 232 -20.95 21.15 -35.87
CA SER A 232 -19.61 20.89 -35.28
C SER A 232 -19.56 21.16 -33.76
N ILE A 233 -20.25 20.36 -32.95
CA ILE A 233 -20.04 20.30 -31.48
C ILE A 233 -19.50 18.91 -31.03
N ASP A 234 -19.17 18.01 -31.98
CA ASP A 234 -18.76 16.64 -31.69
C ASP A 234 -17.25 16.39 -31.59
N GLN A 235 -16.43 17.40 -31.26
CA GLN A 235 -14.98 17.20 -31.16
C GLN A 235 -14.33 17.93 -29.97
N GLN A 236 -14.66 17.55 -28.73
CA GLN A 236 -13.67 17.63 -27.63
C GLN A 236 -13.99 16.89 -26.32
N HIS A 237 -14.71 15.77 -26.38
CA HIS A 237 -14.61 14.75 -25.34
C HIS A 237 -14.45 13.40 -26.03
N GLN A 238 -13.21 13.04 -26.38
CA GLN A 238 -12.86 11.63 -26.58
C GLN A 238 -13.23 10.92 -25.28
N ALA A 239 -14.38 10.25 -25.27
CA ALA A 239 -14.81 9.45 -24.15
C ALA A 239 -13.74 8.39 -23.90
N GLU A 240 -13.11 8.42 -22.72
CA GLU A 240 -12.30 7.32 -22.21
C GLU A 240 -13.16 6.06 -22.30
N HIS A 241 -12.83 5.15 -23.22
CA HIS A 241 -13.52 3.88 -23.32
C HIS A 241 -13.12 3.04 -22.11
N SER A 242 -13.97 3.04 -21.07
CA SER A 242 -13.77 2.24 -19.87
C SER A 242 -13.75 0.76 -20.25
N VAL A 243 -12.62 0.10 -19.99
CA VAL A 243 -12.42 -1.32 -20.30
C VAL A 243 -13.34 -2.17 -19.43
N SER A 244 -14.16 -3.01 -20.06
CA SER A 244 -15.04 -3.93 -19.35
C SER A 244 -14.26 -5.05 -18.64
N PHE A 245 -14.83 -5.67 -17.62
CA PHE A 245 -14.21 -6.82 -16.93
C PHE A 245 -13.87 -7.97 -17.89
N ILE A 246 -14.75 -8.24 -18.85
CA ILE A 246 -14.52 -9.29 -19.86
C ILE A 246 -13.33 -8.93 -20.75
N GLU A 247 -13.23 -7.66 -21.15
CA GLU A 247 -12.12 -7.14 -21.94
C GLU A 247 -10.80 -7.19 -21.15
N TYR A 248 -10.84 -6.89 -19.85
CA TYR A 248 -9.69 -7.03 -18.95
C TYR A 248 -9.20 -8.49 -18.85
N ILE A 249 -10.08 -9.48 -18.69
CA ILE A 249 -9.68 -10.90 -18.63
C ILE A 249 -9.01 -11.36 -19.94
N HIS A 250 -9.48 -10.85 -21.08
CA HIS A 250 -8.91 -11.19 -22.38
C HIS A 250 -7.69 -10.35 -22.76
N HIS A 251 -7.34 -9.34 -21.95
CA HIS A 251 -6.19 -8.49 -22.19
C HIS A 251 -4.88 -9.29 -22.01
N LYS A 252 -3.88 -9.00 -22.85
CA LYS A 252 -2.59 -9.73 -22.84
C LYS A 252 -1.86 -9.66 -21.49
N ILE A 253 -2.04 -8.55 -20.77
CA ILE A 253 -1.44 -8.34 -19.44
C ILE A 253 -2.10 -9.15 -18.32
N PHE A 254 -3.29 -9.72 -18.56
CA PHE A 254 -4.11 -10.34 -17.52
C PHE A 254 -3.38 -11.42 -16.70
N PRO A 255 -2.60 -12.36 -17.28
CA PRO A 255 -1.93 -13.35 -16.45
C PRO A 255 -0.81 -12.75 -15.58
N ALA A 256 -0.20 -11.63 -16.01
CA ALA A 256 0.73 -10.89 -15.16
C ALA A 256 0.00 -10.17 -14.01
N SER A 257 -1.12 -9.53 -14.29
CA SER A 257 -1.98 -8.90 -13.27
C SER A 257 -2.59 -9.93 -12.31
N LEU A 258 -2.90 -11.15 -12.80
CA LEU A 258 -3.36 -12.26 -11.97
C LEU A 258 -2.26 -12.76 -11.03
N ALA A 259 -1.02 -12.88 -11.53
CA ALA A 259 0.13 -13.20 -10.69
C ALA A 259 0.33 -12.13 -9.60
N ALA A 260 0.25 -10.85 -9.94
CA ALA A 260 0.31 -9.75 -8.97
C ALA A 260 -0.79 -9.87 -7.91
N GLY A 261 -2.04 -10.14 -8.32
CA GLY A 261 -3.15 -10.36 -7.39
C GLY A 261 -2.90 -11.53 -6.44
N MET A 262 -2.49 -12.69 -6.95
CA MET A 262 -2.24 -13.89 -6.15
C MET A 262 -1.20 -13.67 -5.04
N LEU A 263 -0.20 -12.80 -5.25
CA LEU A 263 0.80 -12.46 -4.24
C LEU A 263 0.21 -11.72 -3.02
N TYR A 264 -0.96 -11.11 -3.13
CA TYR A 264 -1.67 -10.49 -2.00
C TYR A 264 -2.35 -11.54 -1.08
N LEU A 265 -2.52 -12.78 -1.54
CA LEU A 265 -2.94 -13.91 -0.72
C LEU A 265 -1.72 -14.51 -0.02
N THR A 266 -1.18 -13.80 0.96
CA THR A 266 -0.02 -14.27 1.71
C THR A 266 -0.05 -13.89 3.18
N VAL A 267 0.07 -14.92 4.03
CA VAL A 267 0.40 -14.73 5.45
C VAL A 267 1.90 -14.83 5.69
N LEU A 268 2.70 -15.25 4.70
CA LEU A 268 4.16 -15.49 4.82
C LEU A 268 4.97 -14.21 4.63
N SER A 269 4.54 -13.19 5.34
CA SER A 269 4.93 -11.82 5.14
C SER A 269 4.85 -11.15 6.50
N PHE A 270 5.82 -10.30 6.86
CA PHE A 270 5.78 -9.49 8.10
C PHE A 270 4.61 -8.48 8.17
N GLY A 271 3.43 -8.78 7.62
CA GLY A 271 2.17 -8.07 7.82
C GLY A 271 1.50 -8.40 9.16
N GLY A 272 0.27 -7.93 9.33
CA GLY A 272 -0.44 -7.99 10.61
C GLY A 272 -0.68 -9.39 11.16
N ILE A 273 -1.12 -10.32 10.31
CA ILE A 273 -1.40 -11.71 10.69
C ILE A 273 -0.14 -12.41 11.19
N MET A 274 0.94 -12.39 10.41
CA MET A 274 2.22 -13.00 10.82
C MET A 274 2.76 -12.35 12.10
N THR A 275 2.67 -11.03 12.22
CA THR A 275 3.10 -10.32 13.43
C THR A 275 2.33 -10.80 14.65
N SER A 276 1.00 -10.95 14.52
CA SER A 276 0.13 -11.46 15.59
C SER A 276 0.46 -12.92 15.91
N TYR A 277 0.65 -13.76 14.90
CA TYR A 277 1.05 -15.16 15.07
C TYR A 277 2.37 -15.30 15.82
N LEU A 278 3.42 -14.61 15.38
CA LEU A 278 4.73 -14.69 16.01
C LEU A 278 4.70 -14.16 17.44
N LYS A 279 3.88 -13.13 17.70
CA LYS A 279 3.65 -12.61 19.05
C LYS A 279 2.97 -13.64 19.94
N ILE A 280 1.94 -14.34 19.45
CA ILE A 280 1.24 -15.41 20.17
C ILE A 280 2.18 -16.58 20.47
N VAL A 281 3.04 -16.96 19.51
CA VAL A 281 4.06 -18.01 19.68
C VAL A 281 5.14 -17.62 20.71
N GLY A 282 5.27 -16.34 21.03
CA GLY A 282 6.15 -15.84 22.10
C GLY A 282 7.46 -15.20 21.62
N TYR A 283 7.56 -14.81 20.34
CA TYR A 283 8.69 -14.01 19.88
C TYR A 283 8.64 -12.60 20.49
N SER A 284 9.81 -12.06 20.85
CA SER A 284 9.91 -10.74 21.45
C SER A 284 9.57 -9.62 20.46
N ASP A 285 8.96 -8.54 20.95
CA ASP A 285 8.56 -7.39 20.11
C ASP A 285 9.75 -6.74 19.40
N TRP A 286 10.91 -6.69 20.08
CA TRP A 286 12.16 -6.24 19.49
C TRP A 286 12.57 -7.09 18.29
N THR A 287 12.50 -8.42 18.42
CA THR A 287 12.82 -9.34 17.32
C THR A 287 11.88 -9.11 16.14
N LEU A 288 10.58 -8.97 16.38
CA LEU A 288 9.58 -8.69 15.33
C LEU A 288 9.86 -7.38 14.61
N GLY A 289 10.18 -6.32 15.37
CA GLY A 289 10.56 -5.02 14.82
C GLY A 289 11.81 -5.07 13.96
N LEU A 290 12.87 -5.71 14.46
CA LEU A 290 14.14 -5.85 13.75
C LEU A 290 13.99 -6.63 12.44
N LEU A 291 13.25 -7.74 12.46
CA LEU A 291 13.08 -8.59 11.28
C LEU A 291 12.23 -7.93 10.20
N ARG A 292 11.22 -7.14 10.59
CA ARG A 292 10.46 -6.32 9.64
C ARG A 292 11.36 -5.26 8.99
N ALA A 293 12.33 -4.69 9.73
CA ALA A 293 13.32 -3.79 9.14
C ALA A 293 14.27 -4.49 8.17
N VAL A 294 14.77 -5.68 8.50
CA VAL A 294 15.60 -6.49 7.59
C VAL A 294 14.85 -6.79 6.29
N ALA A 295 13.58 -7.16 6.38
CA ALA A 295 12.72 -7.36 5.21
C ALA A 295 12.51 -6.07 4.39
N GLY A 296 12.43 -4.90 5.04
CA GLY A 296 12.40 -3.60 4.38
C GLY A 296 13.70 -3.28 3.62
N ILE A 297 14.86 -3.59 4.21
CA ILE A 297 16.17 -3.43 3.56
C ILE A 297 16.29 -4.36 2.35
N ALA A 298 15.81 -5.60 2.43
CA ALA A 298 15.74 -6.50 1.29
C ALA A 298 14.88 -5.92 0.15
N GLY A 299 13.79 -5.23 0.49
CA GLY A 299 12.99 -4.45 -0.46
C GLY A 299 13.78 -3.30 -1.11
N ILE A 300 14.60 -2.56 -0.36
CA ILE A 300 15.48 -1.52 -0.93
C ILE A 300 16.54 -2.14 -1.85
N ALA A 301 17.11 -3.29 -1.47
CA ALA A 301 18.09 -3.99 -2.29
C ALA A 301 17.53 -4.36 -3.68
N SER A 302 16.23 -4.65 -3.77
CA SER A 302 15.57 -4.98 -5.04
C SER A 302 15.69 -3.87 -6.10
N THR A 303 15.74 -2.59 -5.69
CA THR A 303 15.83 -1.45 -6.62
C THR A 303 17.19 -1.38 -7.32
N TYR A 304 18.22 -2.00 -6.75
CA TYR A 304 19.54 -2.12 -7.37
C TYR A 304 19.66 -3.42 -8.18
N ILE A 305 19.02 -4.49 -7.72
CA ILE A 305 19.02 -5.80 -8.40
C ILE A 305 18.25 -5.73 -9.72
N LEU A 306 17.11 -5.03 -9.75
CA LEU A 306 16.27 -4.99 -10.94
C LEU A 306 16.96 -4.38 -12.17
N PRO A 307 17.57 -3.17 -12.14
CA PRO A 307 18.26 -2.62 -13.31
C PRO A 307 19.37 -3.53 -13.84
N TYR A 308 20.10 -4.19 -12.94
CA TYR A 308 21.13 -5.15 -13.31
C TYR A 308 20.54 -6.39 -13.99
N LEU A 309 19.46 -6.94 -13.44
CA LEU A 309 18.80 -8.12 -13.97
C LEU A 309 18.10 -7.81 -15.31
N SER A 310 17.41 -6.68 -15.40
CA SER A 310 16.72 -6.25 -16.62
C SER A 310 17.70 -5.94 -17.74
N ALA A 311 18.88 -5.38 -17.45
CA ALA A 311 19.94 -5.18 -18.46
C ALA A 311 20.46 -6.51 -19.04
N LYS A 312 20.51 -7.59 -18.23
CA LYS A 312 21.04 -8.89 -18.67
C LYS A 312 20.01 -9.79 -19.33
N ILE A 313 18.83 -9.90 -18.74
CA ILE A 313 17.79 -10.85 -19.18
C ILE A 313 16.51 -10.15 -19.66
N GLY A 314 16.39 -8.84 -19.58
CA GLY A 314 15.16 -8.12 -19.94
C GLY A 314 14.09 -8.20 -18.86
N ILE A 315 13.17 -7.23 -18.88
CA ILE A 315 12.17 -7.02 -17.82
C ILE A 315 11.21 -8.21 -17.65
N ILE A 316 10.75 -8.80 -18.75
CA ILE A 316 9.83 -9.95 -18.74
C ILE A 316 10.46 -11.15 -18.02
N ARG A 317 11.72 -11.49 -18.33
CA ARG A 317 12.42 -12.62 -17.68
C ARG A 317 12.84 -12.30 -16.24
N ALA A 318 13.14 -11.04 -15.94
CA ALA A 318 13.38 -10.59 -14.57
C ALA A 318 12.19 -10.90 -13.67
N GLY A 319 10.96 -10.65 -14.14
CA GLY A 319 9.74 -11.03 -13.41
C GLY A 319 9.59 -12.54 -13.15
N VAL A 320 9.89 -13.40 -14.13
CA VAL A 320 9.81 -14.87 -13.95
C VAL A 320 10.83 -15.32 -12.92
N TRP A 321 12.07 -14.86 -13.06
CA TRP A 321 13.14 -15.17 -12.11
C TRP A 321 12.75 -14.76 -10.69
N ALA A 322 12.18 -13.56 -10.55
CA ALA A 322 11.79 -13.00 -9.27
C ALA A 322 10.72 -13.85 -8.56
N LEU A 323 9.67 -14.29 -9.28
CA LEU A 323 8.60 -15.13 -8.73
C LEU A 323 9.07 -16.53 -8.33
N TRP A 324 9.90 -17.17 -9.16
CA TRP A 324 10.47 -18.48 -8.81
C TRP A 324 11.48 -18.39 -7.68
N PHE A 325 12.25 -17.30 -7.61
CA PHE A 325 13.13 -17.01 -6.49
C PHE A 325 12.34 -16.80 -5.19
N GLU A 326 11.25 -16.03 -5.23
CA GLU A 326 10.34 -15.84 -4.10
C GLU A 326 9.75 -17.17 -3.62
N SER A 327 9.23 -17.98 -4.55
CA SER A 327 8.70 -19.32 -4.27
C SER A 327 9.74 -20.19 -3.55
N ALA A 328 10.96 -20.26 -4.09
CA ALA A 328 12.04 -21.05 -3.50
C ALA A 328 12.45 -20.56 -2.10
N ALA A 329 12.47 -19.24 -1.88
CA ALA A 329 12.78 -18.64 -0.58
C ALA A 329 11.69 -18.90 0.48
N LEU A 330 10.43 -19.12 0.07
CA LEU A 330 9.32 -19.42 0.98
C LEU A 330 9.16 -20.90 1.34
N VAL A 331 9.75 -21.83 0.57
CA VAL A 331 9.77 -23.27 0.93
C VAL A 331 10.35 -23.51 2.33
N PRO A 332 11.55 -23.02 2.71
CA PRO A 332 12.05 -23.20 4.06
C PRO A 332 11.17 -22.55 5.13
N VAL A 333 10.45 -21.47 4.79
CA VAL A 333 9.50 -20.83 5.72
C VAL A 333 8.36 -21.78 6.05
N VAL A 334 7.74 -22.42 5.06
CA VAL A 334 6.69 -23.42 5.30
C VAL A 334 7.23 -24.63 6.06
N LEU A 335 8.43 -25.09 5.73
CA LEU A 335 9.08 -26.20 6.46
C LEU A 335 9.31 -25.86 7.94
N SER A 336 9.54 -24.59 8.30
CA SER A 336 9.71 -24.16 9.69
C SER A 336 8.47 -24.39 10.56
N PHE A 337 7.26 -24.41 9.96
CA PHE A 337 6.00 -24.68 10.67
C PHE A 337 5.70 -26.16 10.87
N THR A 338 6.46 -27.05 10.24
CA THR A 338 6.28 -28.50 10.42
C THR A 338 6.77 -28.95 11.80
N ALA A 339 6.36 -30.15 12.22
CA ALA A 339 6.85 -30.75 13.47
C ALA A 339 8.38 -30.83 13.52
N TRP A 340 9.04 -31.05 12.38
CA TRP A 340 10.49 -31.05 12.28
C TRP A 340 11.09 -29.64 12.41
N GLY A 341 10.52 -28.67 11.69
CA GLY A 341 10.99 -27.29 11.70
C GLY A 341 10.87 -26.61 13.07
N SER A 342 9.75 -26.85 13.76
CA SER A 342 9.47 -26.28 15.08
C SER A 342 10.38 -26.80 16.20
N GLN A 343 10.85 -28.05 16.09
CA GLN A 343 11.78 -28.66 17.06
C GLN A 343 13.25 -28.40 16.71
N SER A 344 13.55 -27.99 15.48
CA SER A 344 14.91 -27.78 15.00
C SER A 344 15.43 -26.39 15.40
N SER A 345 16.71 -26.31 15.79
CA SER A 345 17.41 -25.04 16.01
C SER A 345 17.45 -24.16 14.74
N TRP A 346 17.26 -24.76 13.55
CA TRP A 346 17.19 -24.05 12.28
C TRP A 346 15.82 -23.41 12.01
N GLY A 347 14.76 -23.76 12.76
CA GLY A 347 13.40 -23.29 12.55
C GLY A 347 13.29 -21.76 12.42
N PRO A 348 13.75 -20.97 13.41
CA PRO A 348 13.72 -19.52 13.34
C PRO A 348 14.54 -18.94 12.17
N ILE A 349 15.67 -19.55 11.82
CA ILE A 349 16.52 -19.11 10.70
C ILE A 349 15.79 -19.34 9.37
N MET A 350 15.15 -20.49 9.21
CA MET A 350 14.35 -20.82 8.03
C MET A 350 13.14 -19.90 7.89
N LEU A 351 12.43 -19.66 8.99
CA LEU A 351 11.27 -18.77 9.07
C LEU A 351 11.65 -17.33 8.69
N PHE A 352 12.57 -16.73 9.43
CA PHE A 352 12.88 -15.31 9.28
C PHE A 352 13.81 -15.01 8.12
N GLY A 353 14.81 -15.88 7.88
CA GLY A 353 15.71 -15.78 6.74
C GLY A 353 14.94 -15.94 5.43
N GLY A 354 14.11 -16.98 5.32
CA GLY A 354 13.28 -17.22 4.14
C GLY A 354 12.31 -16.06 3.84
N MET A 355 11.58 -15.57 4.86
CA MET A 355 10.68 -14.42 4.70
C MET A 355 11.39 -13.12 4.34
N SER A 356 12.63 -12.92 4.81
CA SER A 356 13.40 -11.71 4.48
C SER A 356 13.95 -11.77 3.06
N VAL A 357 14.50 -12.92 2.67
CA VAL A 357 15.05 -13.15 1.33
C VAL A 357 13.95 -13.14 0.28
N SER A 358 12.76 -13.69 0.56
CA SER A 358 11.62 -13.69 -0.38
C SER A 358 11.20 -12.29 -0.80
N ARG A 359 11.42 -11.25 0.05
CA ARG A 359 11.13 -9.85 -0.31
C ARG A 359 11.93 -9.37 -1.51
N ILE A 360 13.13 -9.88 -1.75
CA ILE A 360 13.90 -9.50 -2.93
C ILE A 360 13.11 -9.90 -4.19
N GLY A 361 12.61 -11.14 -4.26
CA GLY A 361 11.79 -11.61 -5.37
C GLY A 361 10.50 -10.80 -5.52
N LEU A 362 9.76 -10.64 -4.42
CA LEU A 362 8.49 -9.91 -4.43
C LEU A 362 8.62 -8.49 -4.99
N TRP A 363 9.60 -7.71 -4.52
CA TRP A 363 9.75 -6.32 -4.93
C TRP A 363 10.36 -6.18 -6.33
N VAL A 364 11.27 -7.09 -6.74
CA VAL A 364 11.75 -7.13 -8.14
C VAL A 364 10.58 -7.40 -9.09
N PHE A 365 9.67 -8.32 -8.72
CA PHE A 365 8.48 -8.61 -9.50
C PHE A 365 7.53 -7.41 -9.55
N ASP A 366 7.19 -6.80 -8.41
CA ASP A 366 6.28 -5.65 -8.30
C ASP A 366 6.69 -4.49 -9.21
N ILE A 367 7.98 -4.13 -9.20
CA ILE A 367 8.49 -3.08 -10.08
C ILE A 367 8.47 -3.54 -11.56
N SER A 368 8.79 -4.80 -11.84
CA SER A 368 8.75 -5.33 -13.20
C SER A 368 7.34 -5.31 -13.78
N GLU A 369 6.35 -5.69 -12.98
CA GLU A 369 4.94 -5.71 -13.36
C GLU A 369 4.41 -4.30 -13.61
N THR A 370 4.75 -3.34 -12.74
CA THR A 370 4.42 -1.93 -12.94
C THR A 370 5.00 -1.40 -14.26
N MET A 371 6.26 -1.72 -14.57
CA MET A 371 6.89 -1.33 -15.83
C MET A 371 6.23 -2.00 -17.04
N LEU A 372 5.85 -3.27 -16.91
CA LEU A 372 5.15 -4.00 -17.98
C LEU A 372 3.77 -3.41 -18.25
N MET A 373 3.03 -3.07 -17.19
CA MET A 373 1.73 -2.40 -17.32
C MET A 373 1.86 -1.09 -18.10
N GLN A 374 2.87 -0.29 -17.81
CA GLN A 374 3.13 0.97 -18.52
C GLN A 374 3.56 0.77 -19.98
N GLN A 375 4.24 -0.33 -20.30
CA GLN A 375 4.76 -0.60 -21.65
C GLN A 375 3.77 -1.31 -22.57
N MET A 376 2.86 -2.11 -22.02
CA MET A 376 1.98 -3.00 -22.78
C MET A 376 0.52 -2.54 -22.83
N VAL A 377 0.15 -1.55 -22.02
CA VAL A 377 -1.22 -1.03 -21.97
C VAL A 377 -1.24 0.37 -22.57
N ASP A 378 -2.22 0.62 -23.44
CA ASP A 378 -2.41 1.93 -24.05
C ASP A 378 -2.76 3.00 -23.00
N ASN A 379 -2.25 4.22 -23.20
CA ASN A 379 -2.47 5.34 -22.26
C ASN A 379 -3.95 5.66 -22.01
N SER A 380 -4.84 5.37 -22.97
CA SER A 380 -6.28 5.55 -22.82
C SER A 380 -6.96 4.49 -21.94
N GLN A 381 -6.33 3.32 -21.77
CA GLN A 381 -6.90 2.16 -21.06
C GLN A 381 -6.19 1.86 -19.74
N ILE A 382 -4.98 2.40 -19.52
CA ILE A 382 -4.13 2.10 -18.36
C ILE A 382 -4.85 2.33 -17.03
N GLY A 383 -5.60 3.42 -16.89
CA GLY A 383 -6.37 3.70 -15.68
C GLY A 383 -7.43 2.64 -15.38
N SER A 384 -8.17 2.21 -16.40
CA SER A 384 -9.22 1.18 -16.26
C SER A 384 -8.63 -0.19 -15.95
N ILE A 385 -7.53 -0.56 -16.62
CA ILE A 385 -6.85 -1.84 -16.40
C ILE A 385 -6.19 -1.89 -15.01
N SER A 386 -5.49 -0.83 -14.59
CA SER A 386 -4.95 -0.73 -13.23
C SER A 386 -6.07 -0.79 -12.19
N GLY A 387 -7.24 -0.19 -12.46
CA GLY A 387 -8.42 -0.29 -11.58
C GLY A 387 -8.91 -1.73 -11.39
N TRP A 388 -8.97 -2.52 -12.46
CA TRP A 388 -9.31 -3.94 -12.39
C TRP A 388 -8.24 -4.77 -11.66
N GLN A 389 -6.95 -4.51 -11.90
CA GLN A 389 -5.86 -5.15 -11.18
C GLN A 389 -5.93 -4.85 -9.68
N HIS A 390 -6.12 -3.59 -9.28
CA HIS A 390 -6.29 -3.22 -7.87
C HIS A 390 -7.48 -3.94 -7.22
N SER A 391 -8.59 -4.08 -7.96
CA SER A 391 -9.75 -4.85 -7.50
C SER A 391 -9.42 -6.33 -7.31
N LEU A 392 -8.61 -6.91 -8.20
CA LEU A 392 -8.14 -8.29 -8.08
C LEU A 392 -7.21 -8.49 -6.86
N CYS A 393 -6.26 -7.57 -6.65
CA CYS A 393 -5.40 -7.57 -5.45
C CYS A 393 -6.22 -7.49 -4.16
N ASN A 394 -7.24 -6.63 -4.12
CA ASN A 394 -8.16 -6.51 -2.99
C ASN A 394 -8.90 -7.82 -2.67
N VAL A 395 -9.32 -8.58 -3.69
CA VAL A 395 -9.97 -9.89 -3.49
C VAL A 395 -9.02 -10.89 -2.82
N PHE A 396 -7.78 -10.98 -3.29
CA PHE A 396 -6.77 -11.87 -2.70
C PHE A 396 -6.32 -11.40 -1.30
N GLU A 397 -6.24 -10.09 -1.06
CA GLU A 397 -5.98 -9.52 0.25
C GLU A 397 -7.11 -9.82 1.25
N LEU A 398 -8.37 -9.72 0.86
CA LEU A 398 -9.49 -10.12 1.73
C LEU A 398 -9.48 -11.63 1.98
N SER A 399 -9.08 -12.42 0.99
CA SER A 399 -9.03 -13.88 1.09
C SER A 399 -8.04 -14.39 2.15
N GLN A 400 -6.89 -13.73 2.36
CA GLN A 400 -5.96 -14.12 3.44
C GLN A 400 -6.59 -13.91 4.83
N TYR A 401 -7.38 -12.85 5.01
CA TYR A 401 -8.06 -12.61 6.29
C TYR A 401 -9.19 -13.61 6.51
N VAL A 402 -9.95 -13.95 5.46
CA VAL A 402 -10.97 -15.01 5.52
C VAL A 402 -10.34 -16.36 5.87
N LEU A 403 -9.24 -16.72 5.22
CA LEU A 403 -8.51 -17.96 5.48
C LEU A 403 -8.08 -18.09 6.95
N THR A 404 -7.53 -17.02 7.52
CA THR A 404 -7.07 -17.00 8.92
C THR A 404 -8.19 -16.81 9.93
N ALA A 405 -9.38 -16.35 9.50
CA ALA A 405 -10.59 -16.39 10.32
C ALA A 405 -11.20 -17.81 10.36
N ILE A 406 -11.11 -18.57 9.26
CA ILE A 406 -11.56 -19.98 9.19
C ILE A 406 -10.60 -20.91 9.94
N VAL A 407 -9.29 -20.65 9.86
CA VAL A 407 -8.25 -21.36 10.61
C VAL A 407 -7.64 -20.43 11.65
N PRO A 408 -8.35 -20.14 12.75
CA PRO A 408 -7.94 -19.13 13.72
C PRO A 408 -6.98 -19.66 14.78
N ASP A 409 -6.81 -20.97 14.91
CA ASP A 409 -5.89 -21.58 15.88
C ASP A 409 -4.42 -21.41 15.40
N PRO A 410 -3.54 -20.78 16.21
CA PRO A 410 -2.12 -20.68 15.89
C PRO A 410 -1.43 -22.04 15.66
N ASN A 411 -1.89 -23.13 16.28
CA ASN A 411 -1.30 -24.45 16.08
C ASN A 411 -1.50 -24.97 14.66
N ASP A 412 -2.60 -24.56 14.00
CA ASP A 412 -2.93 -24.94 12.64
C ASP A 412 -2.37 -23.97 11.59
N PHE A 413 -1.48 -23.04 11.98
CA PHE A 413 -0.93 -22.01 11.08
C PHE A 413 -0.14 -22.56 9.87
N LEU A 414 0.24 -23.84 9.90
CA LEU A 414 0.78 -24.54 8.72
C LEU A 414 -0.20 -24.50 7.53
N ILE A 415 -1.52 -24.54 7.77
CA ILE A 415 -2.54 -24.49 6.72
C ILE A 415 -2.51 -23.15 5.97
N PRO A 416 -2.67 -21.98 6.61
CA PRO A 416 -2.58 -20.70 5.91
C PRO A 416 -1.18 -20.45 5.31
N ALA A 417 -0.12 -20.94 5.94
CA ALA A 417 1.24 -20.89 5.39
C ALA A 417 1.38 -21.67 4.07
N THR A 418 0.86 -22.90 4.00
CA THR A 418 0.91 -23.73 2.78
C THR A 418 0.04 -23.17 1.67
N VAL A 419 -1.15 -22.63 1.98
CA VAL A 419 -2.00 -21.94 1.00
C VAL A 419 -1.28 -20.71 0.42
N SER A 420 -0.58 -19.94 1.26
CA SER A 420 0.19 -18.78 0.81
C SER A 420 1.33 -19.18 -0.14
N LEU A 421 2.09 -20.24 0.18
CA LEU A 421 3.10 -20.77 -0.74
C LEU A 421 2.47 -21.26 -2.04
N GLY A 422 1.31 -21.93 -1.96
CA GLY A 422 0.54 -22.35 -3.13
C GLY A 422 0.13 -21.18 -4.02
N ALA A 423 -0.30 -20.06 -3.43
CA ALA A 423 -0.63 -18.82 -4.15
C ALA A 423 0.59 -18.22 -4.87
N VAL A 424 1.76 -18.18 -4.22
CA VAL A 424 3.02 -17.69 -4.83
C VAL A 424 3.48 -18.60 -5.97
N VAL A 425 3.35 -19.92 -5.83
CA VAL A 425 3.65 -20.88 -6.91
C VAL A 425 2.64 -20.73 -8.06
N ALA A 426 1.35 -20.56 -7.76
CA ALA A 426 0.33 -20.30 -8.78
C ALA A 426 0.59 -18.98 -9.53
N ALA A 427 1.03 -17.92 -8.82
CA ALA A 427 1.47 -16.66 -9.42
C ALA A 427 2.67 -16.89 -10.36
N SER A 428 3.67 -17.67 -9.91
CA SER A 428 4.85 -18.05 -10.70
C SER A 428 4.47 -18.79 -11.99
N ILE A 429 3.51 -19.71 -11.91
CA ILE A 429 2.99 -20.45 -13.07
C ILE A 429 2.23 -19.50 -14.01
N SER A 430 1.32 -18.68 -13.48
CA SER A 430 0.52 -17.72 -14.26
C SER A 430 1.41 -16.75 -15.04
N TYR A 431 2.43 -16.19 -14.39
CA TYR A 431 3.38 -15.31 -15.05
C TYR A 431 4.29 -16.05 -16.05
N THR A 432 4.63 -17.31 -15.78
CA THR A 432 5.38 -18.15 -16.76
C THR A 432 4.54 -18.40 -18.03
N VAL A 433 3.22 -18.55 -17.90
CA VAL A 433 2.30 -18.62 -19.05
C VAL A 433 2.31 -17.32 -19.84
N PHE A 434 2.24 -16.16 -19.16
CA PHE A 434 2.38 -14.85 -19.80
C PHE A 434 3.69 -14.72 -20.59
N VAL A 435 4.82 -15.13 -20.01
CA VAL A 435 6.12 -15.09 -20.72
C VAL A 435 6.15 -15.99 -21.95
N LYS A 436 5.51 -17.16 -21.88
CA LYS A 436 5.37 -18.04 -23.04
C LYS A 436 4.53 -17.39 -24.15
N GLN A 437 3.44 -16.70 -23.80
CA GLN A 437 2.58 -15.99 -24.76
C GLN A 437 3.33 -14.86 -25.47
N GLU A 438 4.08 -14.06 -24.73
CA GLU A 438 4.81 -12.91 -25.29
C GLU A 438 6.04 -13.31 -26.13
N ARG A 439 6.69 -14.44 -25.83
CA ARG A 439 8.01 -14.77 -26.40
C ARG A 439 8.07 -16.07 -27.21
N GLY A 440 7.06 -16.93 -27.17
CA GLY A 440 7.03 -18.22 -27.84
C GLY A 440 7.97 -19.31 -27.29
N HIS A 441 9.06 -18.95 -26.59
CA HIS A 441 10.03 -19.87 -25.96
C HIS A 441 10.54 -19.38 -24.58
N LEU A 442 10.84 -20.31 -23.66
CA LEU A 442 11.28 -20.01 -22.28
C LEU A 442 12.82 -19.85 -22.12
N PHE A 443 13.61 -20.57 -22.93
CA PHE A 443 15.08 -20.51 -22.91
C PHE A 443 15.65 -20.24 -24.31
N HIS A 444 16.60 -19.31 -24.38
CA HIS A 444 17.40 -19.07 -25.58
C HIS A 444 18.65 -19.96 -25.49
N ILE A 445 18.58 -21.19 -26.02
CA ILE A 445 19.80 -21.98 -26.25
C ILE A 445 20.48 -21.33 -27.44
N LYS A 446 21.48 -20.49 -27.16
CA LYS A 446 22.38 -19.95 -28.18
C LYS A 446 23.13 -21.16 -28.77
N LYS A 447 22.70 -21.68 -29.92
CA LYS A 447 23.54 -22.56 -30.73
C LYS A 447 24.80 -21.76 -31.07
N ARG A 448 25.93 -22.09 -30.42
CA ARG A 448 27.25 -21.76 -30.98
C ARG A 448 27.33 -22.53 -32.29
N LEU A 449 27.26 -21.82 -33.41
CA LEU A 449 27.83 -22.26 -34.67
C LEU A 449 29.32 -21.96 -34.63
#